data_AF-A0A820UAX1-F1
#
_entry.id   AF-A0A820UAX1-F1
#
_cell.length_a   1.000
_cell.length_b   1.000
_cell.length_c   1.000
_cell.angle_alpha   90.00
_cell.angle_beta   90.00
_cell.angle_gamma   90.00
#
_symmetry.space_group_name_H-M   'P 1'
#
loop_
_entity.id
_entity.type
_entity.pdbx_description
1 polymer ?
#
loop_
_entity_poly.entity_id
_entity_poly.type
_entity_poly.pdbx_seq_one_letter_code
_entity_poly.pdbx_strand_id
1 'polypeptide(L)'
;MTKLSIILQFIISSVVIENSRAISSPLAPFTTYKHSIELQKNVADLWWTVDDNEREITFELHMNTTGWIALGISPAGGMKGADIGVGWVDQTGSVFLQDRYSSANGRPMVDNTTIDWFAVQGHESGTNNLIFAYGLTDPVPSGPNGEITYHENRRGSRTLPLRSYADPPSEDIFAGLDYVEFRLNNYVVPPTDTTYHCKIYKAPSNYSVKRHAIGHKTIVDSASQDLVHHLLMYECDSTAQFDDNNLPDGLCDQIYQQLVPCASNIATGWAVGGDYMVAFPKEAGYPVGGDFPIKYYMVQMHYDNPNLLSNRTDNSGIRFYIGKELRQYDLGYLTFGTDSSAAALAIPPKVERFIVDSYCSATATTVNMSF
;
A
#
# COMPACT_ATOMS: atom_id res chain seq x y z
N MET A 1 -11.89 24.84 -17.24
CA MET A 1 -11.03 23.87 -16.57
C MET A 1 -10.68 22.82 -17.60
N THR A 2 -9.41 22.67 -17.95
CA THR A 2 -8.94 21.55 -18.79
C THR A 2 -8.97 20.27 -17.96
N LYS A 3 -9.47 19.18 -18.55
CA LYS A 3 -9.48 17.85 -17.92
C LYS A 3 -8.06 17.29 -17.81
N LEU A 4 -7.93 16.21 -17.04
CA LEU A 4 -6.81 15.28 -17.09
C LEU A 4 -7.08 14.30 -18.25
N SER A 5 -6.07 13.91 -19.03
CA SER A 5 -6.20 12.84 -20.03
C SER A 5 -5.60 11.54 -19.48
N ILE A 6 -6.23 10.40 -19.74
CA ILE A 6 -5.74 9.09 -19.33
C ILE A 6 -5.43 8.27 -20.58
N ILE A 7 -4.25 7.67 -20.62
CA ILE A 7 -3.74 6.94 -21.77
C ILE A 7 -3.50 5.49 -21.36
N LEU A 8 -4.04 4.54 -22.12
CA LEU A 8 -3.77 3.12 -21.94
C LEU A 8 -3.06 2.48 -23.13
N GLN A 9 -2.21 1.53 -22.75
CA GLN A 9 -1.67 0.47 -23.59
C GLN A 9 -2.11 -0.87 -23.00
N PHE A 10 -2.44 -1.83 -23.86
CA PHE A 10 -3.12 -3.07 -23.48
C PHE A 10 -2.40 -4.31 -24.04
N ILE A 11 -1.99 -5.25 -23.19
CA ILE A 11 -1.54 -6.58 -23.64
C ILE A 11 -2.55 -7.63 -23.17
N ILE A 12 -2.97 -8.49 -24.09
CA ILE A 12 -3.91 -9.60 -23.89
C ILE A 12 -3.12 -10.89 -24.16
N SER A 13 -3.52 -12.06 -23.64
CA SER A 13 -2.73 -13.27 -23.89
C SER A 13 -3.37 -14.64 -23.64
N SER A 14 -2.95 -15.60 -24.48
CA SER A 14 -3.21 -17.04 -24.39
C SER A 14 -1.93 -17.89 -24.44
N VAL A 15 -2.03 -19.14 -23.99
CA VAL A 15 -1.08 -20.23 -24.29
C VAL A 15 -1.86 -21.52 -24.60
N VAL A 16 -1.55 -22.14 -25.74
CA VAL A 16 -1.87 -23.55 -26.05
C VAL A 16 -0.60 -24.36 -25.89
N ILE A 17 -0.67 -25.53 -25.23
CA ILE A 17 0.50 -26.38 -24.99
C ILE A 17 0.65 -27.39 -26.13
N GLU A 18 1.68 -27.22 -26.96
CA GLU A 18 2.33 -28.32 -27.67
C GLU A 18 3.83 -28.38 -27.35
N ASN A 19 4.42 -29.57 -27.51
CA ASN A 19 5.69 -29.95 -26.89
C ASN A 19 6.91 -29.12 -27.38
N SER A 20 7.48 -28.29 -26.50
CA SER A 20 8.79 -28.59 -25.88
C SER A 20 9.39 -27.46 -25.00
N ARG A 21 10.18 -27.88 -23.99
CA ARG A 21 11.20 -27.13 -23.23
C ARG A 21 10.91 -25.65 -22.87
N ALA A 22 10.55 -25.45 -21.60
CA ALA A 22 10.40 -24.12 -21.01
C ALA A 22 11.69 -23.28 -21.01
N ILE A 23 11.51 -21.95 -21.18
CA ILE A 23 12.40 -20.91 -20.68
C ILE A 23 11.52 -19.91 -19.91
N SER A 24 12.00 -19.46 -18.75
CA SER A 24 11.32 -18.48 -17.89
C SER A 24 12.05 -17.14 -17.91
N SER A 25 11.34 -16.07 -18.18
CA SER A 25 11.78 -14.69 -17.98
C SER A 25 10.61 -13.83 -17.49
N PRO A 26 10.83 -12.88 -16.56
CA PRO A 26 9.84 -11.84 -16.30
C PRO A 26 9.67 -10.98 -17.55
N LEU A 27 8.56 -10.27 -17.66
CA LEU A 27 8.32 -9.40 -18.81
C LEU A 27 8.95 -8.04 -18.59
N ALA A 28 9.45 -7.49 -19.68
CA ALA A 28 9.70 -6.07 -19.79
C ALA A 28 8.45 -5.42 -20.42
N PRO A 29 7.94 -4.30 -19.88
CA PRO A 29 6.97 -3.46 -20.59
C PRO A 29 7.59 -2.90 -21.88
N PHE A 30 6.75 -2.46 -22.83
CA PHE A 30 7.22 -1.91 -24.11
C PHE A 30 8.07 -0.65 -23.95
N THR A 31 7.87 0.13 -22.87
CA THR A 31 8.66 1.35 -22.58
C THR A 31 9.10 1.42 -21.11
N THR A 32 10.00 2.35 -20.77
CA THR A 32 10.49 2.49 -19.39
C THR A 32 9.52 3.33 -18.55
N TYR A 33 8.67 2.64 -17.79
CA TYR A 33 7.81 3.25 -16.78
C TYR A 33 8.55 3.53 -15.47
N LYS A 34 8.08 4.53 -14.71
CA LYS A 34 8.62 4.88 -13.39
C LYS A 34 8.11 3.95 -12.29
N HIS A 35 6.91 3.39 -12.46
CA HIS A 35 6.20 2.69 -11.38
C HIS A 35 5.61 1.35 -11.87
N SER A 36 5.63 0.36 -10.96
CA SER A 36 5.08 -1.00 -11.12
C SER A 36 4.89 -1.63 -9.73
N ILE A 37 4.19 -2.77 -9.63
CA ILE A 37 3.87 -3.48 -8.38
C ILE A 37 3.46 -4.95 -8.71
N GLU A 38 2.87 -5.75 -7.81
CA GLU A 38 2.10 -6.97 -8.15
C GLU A 38 0.69 -6.85 -7.53
N LEU A 39 -0.34 -6.45 -8.28
CA LEU A 39 -1.70 -6.27 -7.72
C LEU A 39 -2.54 -7.56 -7.63
N GLN A 40 -2.46 -8.52 -8.58
CA GLN A 40 -2.90 -9.92 -8.35
C GLN A 40 -2.00 -10.94 -9.05
N LYS A 41 -1.29 -11.70 -8.22
CA LYS A 41 -0.35 -12.76 -8.53
C LYS A 41 -0.74 -13.65 -9.72
N ASN A 42 -0.06 -13.46 -10.85
CA ASN A 42 -0.20 -14.18 -12.12
C ASN A 42 -1.48 -13.94 -12.98
N VAL A 43 -2.37 -12.97 -12.73
CA VAL A 43 -3.68 -12.86 -13.46
C VAL A 43 -3.96 -11.67 -14.44
N ALA A 44 -3.68 -10.40 -14.12
CA ALA A 44 -3.44 -9.28 -15.09
C ALA A 44 -2.40 -8.30 -14.54
N ASP A 45 -1.85 -7.30 -15.24
CA ASP A 45 -0.55 -6.56 -15.12
C ASP A 45 -0.71 -5.02 -15.24
N LEU A 46 0.19 -4.15 -14.74
CA LEU A 46 0.01 -2.67 -14.73
C LEU A 46 1.30 -1.87 -14.37
N TRP A 47 1.97 -1.33 -15.39
CA TRP A 47 2.99 -0.29 -15.23
C TRP A 47 2.39 1.11 -15.43
N TRP A 48 2.96 2.15 -14.82
CA TRP A 48 2.54 3.53 -15.10
C TRP A 48 3.62 4.61 -14.95
N THR A 49 3.38 5.73 -15.62
CA THR A 49 4.16 6.96 -15.54
C THR A 49 3.22 8.17 -15.65
N VAL A 50 3.62 9.28 -15.05
CA VAL A 50 2.90 10.56 -15.07
C VAL A 50 3.78 11.60 -15.78
N ASP A 51 3.16 12.32 -16.73
CA ASP A 51 3.69 13.60 -17.24
C ASP A 51 2.87 14.75 -16.67
N ASP A 52 3.53 15.60 -15.88
CA ASP A 52 2.90 16.75 -15.23
C ASP A 52 2.76 17.99 -16.12
N ASN A 53 3.46 18.03 -17.26
CA ASN A 53 3.39 19.14 -18.22
C ASN A 53 2.15 18.98 -19.10
N GLU A 54 2.04 17.81 -19.74
CA GLU A 54 0.90 17.45 -20.60
C GLU A 54 -0.33 17.03 -19.76
N ARG A 55 -0.12 16.69 -18.48
CA ARG A 55 -1.14 16.26 -17.50
C ARG A 55 -1.76 14.91 -17.83
N GLU A 56 -0.92 13.98 -18.24
CA GLU A 56 -1.33 12.65 -18.70
C GLU A 56 -0.79 11.57 -17.75
N ILE A 57 -1.57 10.50 -17.59
CA ILE A 57 -1.09 9.27 -16.96
C ILE A 57 -1.13 8.18 -18.03
N THR A 58 0.03 7.61 -18.34
CA THR A 58 0.14 6.47 -19.26
C THR A 58 0.25 5.19 -18.45
N PHE A 59 -0.67 4.26 -18.68
CA PHE A 59 -0.70 2.92 -18.11
C PHE A 59 -0.40 1.86 -19.19
N GLU A 60 0.35 0.82 -18.84
CA GLU A 60 0.50 -0.41 -19.66
C GLU A 60 -0.05 -1.59 -18.85
N LEU A 61 -1.22 -2.11 -19.24
CA LEU A 61 -1.93 -3.21 -18.57
C LEU A 61 -1.78 -4.50 -19.40
N HIS A 62 -1.05 -5.51 -18.90
CA HIS A 62 -1.09 -6.86 -19.51
C HIS A 62 -2.17 -7.72 -18.86
N MET A 63 -2.62 -8.80 -19.48
CA MET A 63 -3.70 -9.65 -18.97
C MET A 63 -3.50 -11.11 -19.39
N ASN A 64 -3.67 -12.06 -18.45
CA ASN A 64 -3.74 -13.49 -18.75
C ASN A 64 -5.18 -13.87 -19.14
N THR A 65 -5.62 -13.40 -20.31
CA THR A 65 -6.92 -13.70 -20.90
C THR A 65 -6.96 -13.47 -22.42
N THR A 66 -7.99 -14.00 -23.07
CA THR A 66 -8.28 -13.92 -24.53
C THR A 66 -9.60 -13.20 -24.81
N GLY A 67 -9.90 -12.17 -24.05
CA GLY A 67 -11.16 -11.45 -24.13
C GLY A 67 -11.00 -10.03 -23.62
N TRP A 68 -12.11 -9.37 -23.32
CA TRP A 68 -12.08 -8.00 -22.82
C TRP A 68 -11.46 -7.87 -21.43
N ILE A 69 -10.82 -6.71 -21.22
CA ILE A 69 -10.05 -6.35 -20.05
C ILE A 69 -10.41 -4.92 -19.62
N ALA A 70 -10.49 -4.64 -18.33
CA ALA A 70 -10.87 -3.32 -17.84
C ALA A 70 -10.01 -2.84 -16.66
N LEU A 71 -9.55 -1.59 -16.76
CA LEU A 71 -9.01 -0.81 -15.65
C LEU A 71 -10.03 0.26 -15.28
N GLY A 72 -10.16 0.58 -13.98
CA GLY A 72 -11.02 1.66 -13.54
C GLY A 72 -10.52 2.35 -12.28
N ILE A 73 -10.74 3.66 -12.23
CA ILE A 73 -10.42 4.53 -11.09
C ILE A 73 -11.74 4.91 -10.42
N SER A 74 -11.84 4.78 -9.10
CA SER A 74 -13.03 5.22 -8.37
C SER A 74 -12.71 5.73 -6.96
N PRO A 75 -13.56 6.61 -6.37
CA PRO A 75 -13.32 7.20 -5.05
C PRO A 75 -13.27 6.22 -3.88
N ALA A 76 -13.72 4.97 -4.07
CA ALA A 76 -13.89 3.99 -3.01
C ALA A 76 -13.48 2.55 -3.40
N GLY A 77 -12.73 2.38 -4.49
CA GLY A 77 -12.27 1.07 -4.98
C GLY A 77 -13.38 0.10 -5.44
N GLY A 78 -14.61 0.56 -5.58
CA GLY A 78 -15.76 -0.19 -6.09
C GLY A 78 -16.29 0.34 -7.42
N MET A 79 -17.24 -0.37 -8.05
CA MET A 79 -17.80 0.02 -9.36
C MET A 79 -18.68 1.28 -9.34
N LYS A 80 -19.23 1.66 -8.17
CA LYS A 80 -20.07 2.86 -8.06
C LYS A 80 -19.20 4.12 -8.04
N GLY A 81 -19.46 5.04 -8.96
CA GLY A 81 -18.67 6.25 -9.16
C GLY A 81 -17.33 5.97 -9.82
N ALA A 82 -17.22 4.85 -10.55
CA ALA A 82 -16.01 4.48 -11.27
C ALA A 82 -16.00 5.02 -12.70
N ASP A 83 -14.81 5.42 -13.12
CA ASP A 83 -14.41 5.80 -14.46
C ASP A 83 -13.50 4.67 -15.01
N ILE A 84 -13.77 4.15 -16.22
CA ILE A 84 -13.37 2.79 -16.63
C ILE A 84 -13.02 2.72 -18.13
N GLY A 85 -11.74 2.50 -18.43
CA GLY A 85 -11.31 2.08 -19.77
C GLY A 85 -11.48 0.57 -19.97
N VAL A 86 -12.29 0.14 -20.94
CA VAL A 86 -12.44 -1.27 -21.33
C VAL A 86 -11.78 -1.53 -22.67
N GLY A 87 -10.72 -2.34 -22.69
CA GLY A 87 -10.00 -2.74 -23.90
C GLY A 87 -10.28 -4.18 -24.34
N TRP A 88 -10.07 -4.47 -25.62
CA TRP A 88 -9.91 -5.83 -26.15
C TRP A 88 -9.12 -5.80 -27.47
N VAL A 89 -8.67 -6.96 -27.94
CA VAL A 89 -8.09 -7.17 -29.27
C VAL A 89 -9.00 -8.16 -29.98
N ASP A 90 -9.39 -7.89 -31.23
CA ASP A 90 -10.24 -8.80 -31.98
C ASP A 90 -9.46 -9.89 -32.73
N GLN A 91 -10.20 -10.82 -33.35
CA GLN A 91 -9.67 -11.95 -34.13
C GLN A 91 -8.85 -11.54 -35.38
N THR A 92 -8.75 -10.24 -35.70
CA THR A 92 -7.89 -9.71 -36.76
C THR A 92 -6.59 -9.10 -36.22
N GLY A 93 -6.43 -9.03 -34.89
CA GLY A 93 -5.37 -8.28 -34.23
C GLY A 93 -5.68 -6.78 -34.06
N SER A 94 -6.92 -6.35 -34.31
CA SER A 94 -7.30 -4.94 -34.19
C SER A 94 -7.58 -4.59 -32.72
N VAL A 95 -6.95 -3.52 -32.22
CA VAL A 95 -7.08 -3.05 -30.84
C VAL A 95 -8.31 -2.15 -30.70
N PHE A 96 -9.11 -2.39 -29.66
CA PHE A 96 -10.26 -1.58 -29.30
C PHE A 96 -10.17 -1.09 -27.86
N LEU A 97 -10.69 0.11 -27.62
CA LEU A 97 -10.96 0.67 -26.31
C LEU A 97 -12.33 1.32 -26.32
N GLN A 98 -13.04 1.21 -25.21
CA GLN A 98 -14.27 1.95 -24.93
C GLN A 98 -14.13 2.67 -23.59
N ASP A 99 -14.31 3.98 -23.64
CA ASP A 99 -14.52 4.83 -22.48
C ASP A 99 -15.88 4.50 -21.84
N ARG A 100 -15.90 4.29 -20.52
CA ARG A 100 -17.09 3.90 -19.77
C ARG A 100 -17.10 4.48 -18.37
N TYR A 101 -18.30 4.81 -17.89
CA TYR A 101 -18.52 5.24 -16.50
C TYR A 101 -19.61 4.39 -15.83
N SER A 102 -19.60 4.36 -14.49
CA SER A 102 -20.50 3.50 -13.72
C SER A 102 -21.08 4.21 -12.49
N SER A 103 -22.40 4.40 -12.48
CA SER A 103 -23.14 5.09 -11.41
C SER A 103 -23.62 4.17 -10.27
N ALA A 104 -23.42 2.86 -10.40
CA ALA A 104 -23.87 1.82 -9.47
C ALA A 104 -22.98 0.56 -9.59
N ASN A 105 -23.37 -0.54 -8.95
CA ASN A 105 -22.79 -1.86 -9.25
C ASN A 105 -23.61 -2.49 -10.40
N GLY A 106 -23.01 -2.68 -11.57
CA GLY A 106 -23.68 -3.16 -12.78
C GLY A 106 -22.80 -3.03 -14.03
N ARG A 107 -23.35 -3.26 -15.22
CA ARG A 107 -22.63 -3.05 -16.49
C ARG A 107 -22.33 -1.56 -16.69
N PRO A 108 -21.07 -1.13 -16.84
CA PRO A 108 -20.73 0.27 -17.07
C PRO A 108 -21.34 0.81 -18.38
N MET A 109 -21.82 2.04 -18.34
CA MET A 109 -22.37 2.76 -19.49
C MET A 109 -21.21 3.34 -20.30
N VAL A 110 -21.36 3.44 -21.63
CA VAL A 110 -20.37 4.11 -22.49
C VAL A 110 -20.41 5.61 -22.19
N ASP A 111 -19.26 6.25 -21.96
CA ASP A 111 -19.19 7.72 -22.04
C ASP A 111 -19.00 8.10 -23.52
N ASN A 112 -19.85 9.01 -23.98
CA ASN A 112 -19.79 9.64 -25.30
C ASN A 112 -19.87 11.17 -25.20
N THR A 113 -19.86 11.70 -23.98
CA THR A 113 -19.93 13.12 -23.64
C THR A 113 -18.56 13.67 -23.27
N THR A 114 -17.75 12.85 -22.60
CA THR A 114 -16.33 13.06 -22.41
C THR A 114 -15.54 11.81 -22.80
N ILE A 115 -14.38 12.01 -23.42
CA ILE A 115 -13.42 10.94 -23.73
C ILE A 115 -12.19 11.28 -22.90
N ASP A 116 -12.03 10.54 -21.81
CA ASP A 116 -10.95 10.69 -20.85
C ASP A 116 -9.92 9.54 -21.03
N TRP A 117 -10.30 8.42 -21.67
CA TRP A 117 -9.41 7.28 -21.96
C TRP A 117 -9.06 7.14 -23.44
N PHE A 118 -7.76 7.02 -23.75
CA PHE A 118 -7.24 6.84 -25.12
C PHE A 118 -6.37 5.58 -25.25
N ALA A 119 -6.52 4.84 -26.35
CA ALA A 119 -5.66 3.69 -26.68
C ALA A 119 -4.49 4.13 -27.55
N VAL A 120 -3.27 3.84 -27.12
CA VAL A 120 -2.04 4.12 -27.91
C VAL A 120 -1.53 2.87 -28.62
N GLN A 121 -1.53 1.72 -27.95
CA GLN A 121 -1.10 0.44 -28.52
C GLN A 121 -1.77 -0.73 -27.80
N GLY A 122 -1.92 -1.85 -28.50
CA GLY A 122 -2.16 -3.13 -27.85
C GLY A 122 -1.76 -4.32 -28.71
N HIS A 123 -1.65 -5.49 -28.09
CA HIS A 123 -1.22 -6.73 -28.74
C HIS A 123 -1.72 -7.97 -27.98
N GLU A 124 -1.95 -9.11 -28.65
CA GLU A 124 -2.18 -10.39 -27.98
C GLU A 124 -0.89 -11.24 -27.94
N SER A 125 -0.22 -11.29 -26.78
CA SER A 125 0.97 -12.14 -26.49
C SER A 125 1.26 -12.26 -24.97
N GLY A 126 1.49 -13.48 -24.47
CA GLY A 126 1.70 -13.92 -23.06
C GLY A 126 2.14 -12.98 -21.91
N THR A 127 1.35 -12.90 -20.80
CA THR A 127 1.74 -12.81 -19.33
C THR A 127 2.26 -11.45 -18.73
N ASN A 128 2.48 -11.13 -17.41
CA ASN A 128 2.12 -11.58 -16.03
C ASN A 128 2.57 -10.57 -14.87
N ASN A 129 1.85 -10.01 -13.84
CA ASN A 129 0.44 -9.59 -13.53
C ASN A 129 0.17 -9.07 -12.02
N LEU A 130 -0.53 -8.05 -11.39
CA LEU A 130 -1.43 -6.76 -11.44
C LEU A 130 -2.99 -6.49 -11.85
N ILE A 131 -4.04 -6.62 -10.98
CA ILE A 131 -5.47 -6.03 -10.89
C ILE A 131 -6.23 -5.37 -12.10
N PHE A 132 -7.52 -5.75 -12.21
CA PHE A 132 -8.34 -5.76 -13.43
C PHE A 132 -9.83 -6.12 -13.16
N ALA A 133 -10.65 -6.13 -14.22
CA ALA A 133 -11.73 -7.12 -14.42
C ALA A 133 -11.63 -7.74 -15.83
N TYR A 134 -12.02 -9.01 -16.03
CA TYR A 134 -11.95 -9.66 -17.36
C TYR A 134 -13.02 -10.71 -17.69
N GLY A 135 -13.33 -10.79 -18.99
CA GLY A 135 -14.08 -11.88 -19.63
C GLY A 135 -13.16 -12.85 -20.37
N LEU A 136 -13.66 -14.06 -20.64
CA LEU A 136 -12.94 -15.10 -21.41
C LEU A 136 -13.28 -15.07 -22.92
N THR A 137 -14.03 -14.06 -23.36
CA THR A 137 -14.53 -13.89 -24.72
C THR A 137 -14.62 -12.41 -25.06
N ASP A 138 -14.40 -12.06 -26.33
CA ASP A 138 -14.59 -10.70 -26.83
C ASP A 138 -16.04 -10.19 -26.69
N PRO A 139 -16.25 -8.87 -26.62
CA PRO A 139 -17.59 -8.28 -26.72
C PRO A 139 -18.17 -8.50 -28.12
N VAL A 140 -19.33 -9.16 -28.21
CA VAL A 140 -19.94 -9.46 -29.51
C VAL A 140 -20.39 -8.15 -30.21
N PRO A 141 -20.03 -7.90 -31.49
CA PRO A 141 -20.38 -6.65 -32.18
C PRO A 141 -21.88 -6.43 -32.43
N SER A 142 -22.70 -7.49 -32.44
CA SER A 142 -24.11 -7.45 -32.84
C SER A 142 -25.06 -7.03 -31.71
N GLY A 143 -24.71 -6.00 -30.95
CA GLY A 143 -25.54 -5.40 -29.91
C GLY A 143 -25.21 -3.91 -29.72
N PRO A 144 -26.17 -3.02 -29.37
CA PRO A 144 -26.03 -1.56 -29.56
C PRO A 144 -24.90 -0.85 -28.79
N ASN A 145 -24.16 -1.55 -27.92
CA ASN A 145 -23.11 -0.99 -27.07
C ASN A 145 -21.93 -1.97 -26.81
N GLY A 146 -21.76 -3.03 -27.61
CA GLY A 146 -20.74 -4.08 -27.38
C GLY A 146 -21.02 -4.93 -26.12
N GLU A 147 -21.30 -6.22 -26.29
CA GLU A 147 -21.81 -7.10 -25.23
C GLU A 147 -20.68 -7.61 -24.31
N ILE A 148 -20.23 -6.76 -23.38
CA ILE A 148 -19.34 -7.12 -22.25
C ILE A 148 -20.03 -8.19 -21.38
N THR A 149 -19.44 -9.39 -21.34
CA THR A 149 -19.89 -10.52 -20.52
C THR A 149 -19.62 -10.28 -19.03
N TYR A 150 -20.40 -10.89 -18.13
CA TYR A 150 -20.18 -10.74 -16.69
C TYR A 150 -18.88 -11.44 -16.26
N HIS A 151 -18.00 -10.71 -15.59
CA HIS A 151 -16.68 -11.18 -15.15
C HIS A 151 -16.73 -12.16 -13.96
N GLU A 152 -17.88 -12.35 -13.31
CA GLU A 152 -17.99 -13.21 -12.11
C GLU A 152 -16.93 -12.80 -11.06
N ASN A 153 -16.14 -13.76 -10.55
CA ASN A 153 -15.07 -13.55 -9.58
C ASN A 153 -13.75 -13.07 -10.19
N ARG A 154 -13.66 -12.85 -11.52
CA ARG A 154 -12.46 -12.36 -12.22
C ARG A 154 -12.32 -10.83 -12.08
N ARG A 155 -12.14 -10.37 -10.84
CA ARG A 155 -12.12 -8.95 -10.45
C ARG A 155 -11.37 -8.74 -9.13
N GLY A 156 -10.92 -7.52 -8.88
CA GLY A 156 -10.52 -7.07 -7.54
C GLY A 156 -10.39 -5.54 -7.46
N SER A 157 -9.84 -5.03 -6.35
CA SER A 157 -9.42 -3.63 -6.24
C SER A 157 -8.21 -3.49 -5.30
N ARG A 158 -7.43 -2.41 -5.47
CA ARG A 158 -6.35 -1.99 -4.57
C ARG A 158 -6.16 -0.48 -4.67
N THR A 159 -5.83 0.17 -3.57
CA THR A 159 -5.48 1.60 -3.54
C THR A 159 -4.01 1.78 -3.94
N LEU A 160 -3.70 2.78 -4.76
CA LEU A 160 -2.34 3.19 -5.13
C LEU A 160 -2.20 4.72 -5.17
N PRO A 161 -1.04 5.28 -4.77
CA PRO A 161 -0.70 6.68 -5.04
C PRO A 161 -0.29 6.84 -6.51
N LEU A 162 -1.24 7.20 -7.39
CA LEU A 162 -0.95 7.43 -8.82
C LEU A 162 0.13 8.50 -9.05
N ARG A 163 0.21 9.48 -8.13
CA ARG A 163 1.28 10.48 -8.04
C ARG A 163 2.14 10.18 -6.81
N SER A 164 3.30 9.55 -7.01
CA SER A 164 4.34 9.57 -5.98
C SER A 164 5.30 10.73 -6.23
N TYR A 165 5.59 11.51 -5.19
CA TYR A 165 6.55 12.63 -5.26
C TYR A 165 8.01 12.20 -5.01
N ALA A 166 8.22 10.92 -4.71
CA ALA A 166 9.53 10.26 -4.70
C ALA A 166 9.35 8.81 -5.16
N ASP A 167 10.29 8.30 -5.95
CA ASP A 167 10.36 6.85 -6.19
C ASP A 167 10.67 6.14 -4.86
N PRO A 168 10.12 4.94 -4.60
CA PRO A 168 10.53 4.14 -3.46
C PRO A 168 12.04 3.87 -3.56
N PRO A 169 12.79 3.96 -2.44
CA PRO A 169 14.24 3.89 -2.48
C PRO A 169 14.72 2.53 -3.02
N SER A 170 15.68 2.52 -3.95
CA SER A 170 16.34 1.28 -4.34
C SER A 170 16.93 0.60 -3.10
N GLU A 171 16.76 -0.73 -2.99
CA GLU A 171 17.33 -1.51 -1.88
C GLU A 171 18.86 -1.35 -1.79
N ASP A 172 19.53 -0.96 -2.88
CA ASP A 172 20.95 -0.60 -2.94
C ASP A 172 21.39 0.39 -1.84
N ILE A 173 20.53 1.36 -1.47
CA ILE A 173 20.92 2.37 -0.46
C ILE A 173 21.04 1.77 0.96
N PHE A 174 20.44 0.60 1.16
CA PHE A 174 20.48 -0.18 2.40
C PHE A 174 21.41 -1.40 2.30
N ALA A 175 21.99 -1.68 1.13
CA ALA A 175 22.83 -2.84 0.89
C ALA A 175 24.12 -2.78 1.72
N GLY A 176 24.36 -3.83 2.51
CA GLY A 176 25.52 -3.90 3.40
C GLY A 176 25.51 -2.86 4.53
N LEU A 177 24.33 -2.41 4.97
CA LEU A 177 24.14 -1.70 6.23
C LEU A 177 23.80 -2.69 7.37
N ASP A 178 24.14 -2.28 8.59
CA ASP A 178 23.68 -2.93 9.81
C ASP A 178 22.19 -2.62 10.06
N TYR A 179 21.48 -3.45 10.82
CA TYR A 179 20.04 -3.29 11.03
C TYR A 179 19.54 -3.83 12.36
N VAL A 180 18.41 -3.30 12.81
CA VAL A 180 17.71 -3.73 14.04
C VAL A 180 16.28 -4.12 13.68
N GLU A 181 15.81 -5.28 14.15
CA GLU A 181 14.44 -5.77 13.92
C GLU A 181 13.60 -5.79 15.19
N PHE A 182 12.34 -5.39 15.07
CA PHE A 182 11.31 -5.46 16.09
C PHE A 182 10.14 -6.27 15.50
N ARG A 183 10.16 -7.58 15.74
CA ARG A 183 9.29 -8.56 15.06
C ARG A 183 8.62 -9.52 16.02
N LEU A 184 7.38 -9.88 15.67
CA LEU A 184 6.67 -11.00 16.24
C LEU A 184 7.37 -12.31 15.83
N ASN A 185 7.20 -13.35 16.63
CA ASN A 185 7.85 -14.64 16.45
C ASN A 185 6.82 -15.74 16.71
N ASN A 186 6.37 -16.37 15.62
CA ASN A 186 5.33 -17.39 15.60
C ASN A 186 4.04 -16.98 16.36
N TYR A 187 3.63 -15.71 16.23
CA TYR A 187 2.39 -15.22 16.84
C TYR A 187 1.18 -15.86 16.16
N VAL A 188 0.29 -16.49 16.92
CA VAL A 188 -0.95 -17.06 16.36
C VAL A 188 -2.04 -16.00 16.40
N VAL A 189 -2.47 -15.54 15.22
CA VAL A 189 -3.51 -14.52 15.09
C VAL A 189 -4.86 -15.11 15.56
N PRO A 190 -5.56 -14.47 16.51
CA PRO A 190 -6.87 -14.93 16.97
C PRO A 190 -7.94 -14.92 15.87
N PRO A 191 -8.90 -15.86 15.90
CA PRO A 191 -10.06 -15.87 15.02
C PRO A 191 -11.13 -14.86 15.49
N THR A 192 -10.74 -13.59 15.59
CA THR A 192 -11.60 -12.46 16.01
C THR A 192 -11.47 -11.31 15.03
N ASP A 193 -12.62 -10.73 14.67
CA ASP A 193 -12.86 -9.71 13.64
C ASP A 193 -11.79 -8.60 13.58
N THR A 194 -11.39 -8.08 14.75
CA THR A 194 -10.31 -7.10 14.91
C THR A 194 -9.42 -7.53 16.07
N THR A 195 -8.10 -7.42 15.90
CA THR A 195 -7.11 -7.73 16.95
C THR A 195 -6.01 -6.68 17.01
N TYR A 196 -5.84 -6.02 18.16
CA TYR A 196 -4.67 -5.19 18.46
C TYR A 196 -3.73 -5.96 19.40
N HIS A 197 -2.54 -6.31 18.90
CA HIS A 197 -1.50 -7.02 19.65
C HIS A 197 -0.31 -6.08 19.90
N CYS A 198 0.09 -5.96 21.16
CA CYS A 198 1.16 -5.06 21.59
C CYS A 198 2.30 -5.86 22.22
N LYS A 199 3.53 -5.52 21.82
CA LYS A 199 4.75 -6.12 22.35
C LYS A 199 5.82 -5.06 22.63
N ILE A 200 6.40 -5.12 23.81
CA ILE A 200 7.54 -4.30 24.23
C ILE A 200 8.85 -4.97 23.80
N TYR A 201 9.76 -4.15 23.30
CA TYR A 201 11.12 -4.52 22.93
C TYR A 201 12.11 -3.60 23.61
N LYS A 202 13.28 -4.11 23.97
CA LYS A 202 14.41 -3.29 24.42
C LYS A 202 15.06 -2.57 23.24
N ALA A 203 15.51 -1.34 23.48
CA ALA A 203 16.35 -0.62 22.53
C ALA A 203 17.69 -1.34 22.28
N PRO A 204 18.28 -1.23 21.07
CA PRO A 204 19.49 -1.95 20.68
C PRO A 204 20.72 -1.52 21.49
N SER A 205 21.24 -2.41 22.33
CA SER A 205 22.35 -2.16 23.25
C SER A 205 23.75 -2.31 22.62
N ASN A 206 23.85 -2.75 21.37
CA ASN A 206 25.09 -2.91 20.63
C ASN A 206 25.72 -1.57 20.16
N TYR A 207 24.97 -0.46 20.23
CA TYR A 207 25.45 0.87 19.87
C TYR A 207 25.84 1.68 21.10
N SER A 208 27.10 1.56 21.53
CA SER A 208 27.69 2.34 22.65
C SER A 208 27.89 3.82 22.35
N VAL A 209 27.69 4.24 21.09
CA VAL A 209 27.66 5.63 20.63
C VAL A 209 26.42 5.82 19.78
N LYS A 210 25.88 7.05 19.76
CA LYS A 210 24.71 7.40 18.95
C LYS A 210 24.95 7.04 17.47
N ARG A 211 23.94 6.44 16.85
CA ARG A 211 23.85 6.18 15.41
C ARG A 211 22.53 6.71 14.88
N HIS A 212 22.43 6.94 13.57
CA HIS A 212 21.17 7.29 12.92
C HIS A 212 20.71 6.11 12.06
N ALA A 213 19.48 5.65 12.26
CA ALA A 213 18.79 4.91 11.22
C ALA A 213 18.48 5.86 10.05
N ILE A 214 18.67 5.38 8.82
CA ILE A 214 18.50 6.19 7.59
C ILE A 214 17.26 5.82 6.77
N GLY A 215 16.50 4.86 7.27
CA GLY A 215 15.23 4.38 6.71
C GLY A 215 14.74 3.14 7.47
N HIS A 216 13.55 2.67 7.11
CA HIS A 216 12.96 1.45 7.67
C HIS A 216 12.33 0.56 6.60
N LYS A 217 12.20 -0.73 6.91
CA LYS A 217 11.40 -1.71 6.16
C LYS A 217 10.35 -2.32 7.07
N THR A 218 9.09 -2.18 6.72
CA THR A 218 8.00 -2.98 7.29
C THR A 218 8.08 -4.38 6.68
N ILE A 219 8.11 -5.38 7.56
CA ILE A 219 8.19 -6.78 7.19
C ILE A 219 6.81 -7.37 7.48
N VAL A 220 6.06 -7.70 6.43
CA VAL A 220 4.81 -8.45 6.54
C VAL A 220 5.07 -9.89 6.13
N ASP A 221 4.66 -10.84 6.96
CA ASP A 221 4.77 -12.26 6.66
C ASP A 221 3.75 -12.67 5.60
N SER A 222 4.20 -13.36 4.54
CA SER A 222 3.31 -13.90 3.50
C SER A 222 2.28 -14.91 4.03
N ALA A 223 2.50 -15.48 5.23
CA ALA A 223 1.55 -16.35 5.90
C ALA A 223 0.36 -15.61 6.56
N SER A 224 0.41 -14.27 6.65
CA SER A 224 -0.59 -13.41 7.33
C SER A 224 -0.87 -12.08 6.58
N GLN A 225 -0.35 -11.88 5.37
CA GLN A 225 -0.41 -10.62 4.62
C GLN A 225 -1.84 -10.11 4.34
N ASP A 226 -2.82 -11.00 4.27
CA ASP A 226 -4.26 -10.72 4.15
C ASP A 226 -4.93 -10.25 5.44
N LEU A 227 -4.22 -10.32 6.59
CA LEU A 227 -4.71 -9.93 7.91
C LEU A 227 -4.02 -8.68 8.47
N VAL A 228 -2.73 -8.48 8.18
CA VAL A 228 -1.94 -7.37 8.75
C VAL A 228 -2.38 -6.02 8.15
N HIS A 229 -3.20 -5.27 8.89
CA HIS A 229 -3.84 -4.05 8.42
C HIS A 229 -2.99 -2.79 8.67
N HIS A 230 -2.37 -2.68 9.86
CA HIS A 230 -1.35 -1.66 10.12
C HIS A 230 -0.38 -2.08 11.24
N LEU A 231 0.79 -1.44 11.25
CA LEU A 231 1.83 -1.54 12.27
C LEU A 231 2.17 -0.14 12.76
N LEU A 232 2.17 0.07 14.07
CA LEU A 232 2.68 1.29 14.71
C LEU A 232 3.81 0.93 15.68
N MET A 233 4.87 1.72 15.67
CA MET A 233 5.99 1.61 16.62
C MET A 233 6.05 2.88 17.45
N TYR A 234 6.18 2.75 18.76
CA TYR A 234 6.16 3.85 19.72
C TYR A 234 7.42 3.86 20.58
N GLU A 235 7.85 5.07 20.96
CA GLU A 235 8.88 5.31 21.96
C GLU A 235 8.28 5.25 23.36
N CYS A 236 8.89 4.51 24.28
CA CYS A 236 8.53 4.54 25.69
C CYS A 236 9.26 5.67 26.42
N ASP A 237 8.54 6.42 27.25
CA ASP A 237 9.07 7.54 28.03
C ASP A 237 9.98 7.11 29.20
N SER A 238 10.53 8.09 29.92
CA SER A 238 11.50 7.87 31.00
C SER A 238 10.93 7.14 32.24
N THR A 239 9.61 7.06 32.37
CA THR A 239 8.92 6.30 33.43
C THR A 239 8.83 4.81 33.14
N ALA A 240 9.07 4.38 31.89
CA ALA A 240 9.01 2.98 31.49
C ALA A 240 10.07 2.13 32.21
N GLN A 241 9.62 1.23 33.09
CA GLN A 241 10.45 0.26 33.81
C GLN A 241 9.85 -1.14 33.59
N PHE A 242 10.61 -2.02 32.93
CA PHE A 242 10.22 -3.41 32.65
C PHE A 242 11.32 -4.37 33.11
N ASP A 243 10.97 -5.64 33.31
CA ASP A 243 11.95 -6.72 33.41
C ASP A 243 12.41 -7.12 32.00
N ASP A 244 13.69 -6.93 31.70
CA ASP A 244 14.32 -7.34 30.44
C ASP A 244 14.08 -8.81 30.07
N ASN A 245 13.86 -9.68 31.07
CA ASN A 245 13.65 -11.11 30.89
C ASN A 245 12.17 -11.45 30.61
N ASN A 246 11.25 -10.52 30.85
CA ASN A 246 9.80 -10.71 30.75
C ASN A 246 9.11 -9.39 30.32
N LEU A 247 9.51 -8.90 29.14
CA LEU A 247 8.92 -7.71 28.52
C LEU A 247 7.43 -7.96 28.16
N PRO A 248 6.52 -6.99 28.38
CA PRO A 248 5.09 -7.17 28.10
C PRO A 248 4.79 -7.55 26.64
N ASP A 249 3.98 -8.59 26.47
CA ASP A 249 3.64 -9.23 25.20
C ASP A 249 2.20 -9.77 25.30
N GLY A 250 1.25 -9.24 24.52
CA GLY A 250 -0.17 -9.60 24.67
C GLY A 250 -1.16 -8.75 23.88
N LEU A 251 -2.46 -8.94 24.09
CA LEU A 251 -3.48 -8.08 23.49
C LEU A 251 -3.47 -6.70 24.16
N CYS A 252 -3.43 -5.63 23.38
CA CYS A 252 -3.16 -4.27 23.88
C CYS A 252 -4.06 -3.87 25.07
N ASP A 253 -5.36 -4.14 24.96
CA ASP A 253 -6.36 -3.83 26.00
C ASP A 253 -6.12 -4.62 27.31
N GLN A 254 -5.66 -5.86 27.20
CA GLN A 254 -5.43 -6.74 28.36
C GLN A 254 -4.19 -6.35 29.15
N ILE A 255 -3.16 -5.83 28.47
CA ILE A 255 -1.91 -5.38 29.10
C ILE A 255 -1.80 -3.85 29.21
N TYR A 256 -2.85 -3.09 28.87
CA TYR A 256 -2.86 -1.63 28.74
C TYR A 256 -2.13 -0.87 29.85
N GLN A 257 -2.33 -1.26 31.12
CA GLN A 257 -1.69 -0.62 32.28
C GLN A 257 -0.15 -0.67 32.25
N GLN A 258 0.43 -1.66 31.57
CA GLN A 258 1.88 -1.79 31.35
C GLN A 258 2.35 -0.96 30.13
N LEU A 259 1.44 -0.61 29.22
CA LEU A 259 1.72 0.11 27.97
C LEU A 259 1.61 1.63 28.11
N VAL A 260 1.03 2.15 29.21
CA VAL A 260 0.83 3.59 29.44
C VAL A 260 2.08 4.44 29.19
N PRO A 261 3.31 4.06 29.64
CA PRO A 261 4.53 4.82 29.35
C PRO A 261 4.95 4.88 27.87
N CYS A 262 4.28 4.12 26.98
CA CYS A 262 4.60 4.01 25.56
C CYS A 262 3.44 4.47 24.65
N ALA A 263 2.34 4.99 25.21
CA ALA A 263 1.09 5.20 24.47
C ALA A 263 1.08 6.44 23.55
N SER A 264 2.01 7.38 23.72
CA SER A 264 1.89 8.75 23.17
C SER A 264 2.80 9.04 21.97
N ASN A 265 4.04 8.52 21.96
CA ASN A 265 5.09 8.98 21.06
C ASN A 265 5.29 7.96 19.93
N ILE A 266 4.76 8.22 18.73
CA ILE A 266 4.98 7.32 17.57
C ILE A 266 6.40 7.51 17.04
N ALA A 267 7.19 6.44 17.03
CA ALA A 267 8.54 6.35 16.46
C ALA A 267 8.52 6.14 14.93
N THR A 268 7.52 5.40 14.41
CA THR A 268 7.18 5.27 12.98
C THR A 268 5.91 4.41 12.81
N GLY A 269 5.38 4.28 11.60
CA GLY A 269 4.24 3.41 11.31
C GLY A 269 4.08 3.06 9.82
N TRP A 270 3.27 2.04 9.56
CA TRP A 270 2.88 1.57 8.22
C TRP A 270 1.42 1.10 8.24
N ALA A 271 0.71 1.27 7.13
CA ALA A 271 -0.63 0.74 6.91
C ALA A 271 -0.80 0.24 5.48
N VAL A 272 -1.82 -0.59 5.23
CA VAL A 272 -2.15 -1.11 3.89
C VAL A 272 -2.19 0.01 2.82
N GLY A 273 -1.50 -0.23 1.71
CA GLY A 273 -1.36 0.75 0.63
C GLY A 273 -0.16 1.70 0.77
N GLY A 274 0.50 1.74 1.93
CA GLY A 274 1.79 2.42 2.10
C GLY A 274 2.97 1.54 1.66
N ASP A 275 4.07 2.16 1.24
CA ASP A 275 5.30 1.46 0.84
C ASP A 275 5.92 0.67 2.00
N TYR A 276 6.36 -0.55 1.71
CA TYR A 276 7.06 -1.38 2.70
C TYR A 276 8.45 -0.87 3.05
N MET A 277 9.04 0.07 2.28
CA MET A 277 10.38 0.61 2.51
C MET A 277 10.41 2.13 2.38
N VAL A 278 10.91 2.80 3.41
CA VAL A 278 10.94 4.26 3.51
C VAL A 278 12.38 4.70 3.77
N ALA A 279 12.90 5.60 2.94
CA ALA A 279 14.17 6.28 3.18
C ALA A 279 13.93 7.62 3.87
N PHE A 280 14.75 7.95 4.86
CA PHE A 280 14.70 9.26 5.52
C PHE A 280 15.53 10.29 4.74
N PRO A 281 15.18 11.60 4.81
CA PRO A 281 15.90 12.68 4.11
C PRO A 281 17.41 12.64 4.35
N LYS A 282 18.24 12.99 3.36
CA LYS A 282 19.70 12.82 3.44
C LYS A 282 20.33 13.60 4.61
N GLU A 283 19.64 14.65 5.04
CA GLU A 283 19.99 15.61 6.08
C GLU A 283 19.62 15.12 7.49
N ALA A 284 18.64 14.21 7.62
CA ALA A 284 18.06 13.78 8.88
C ALA A 284 18.02 12.25 9.06
N GLY A 285 18.20 11.73 10.27
CA GLY A 285 18.10 10.30 10.54
C GLY A 285 17.59 10.01 11.94
N TYR A 286 16.87 8.90 12.09
CA TYR A 286 16.21 8.56 13.35
C TYR A 286 17.26 8.09 14.37
N PRO A 287 17.42 8.77 15.53
CA PRO A 287 18.50 8.48 16.47
C PRO A 287 18.31 7.14 17.19
N VAL A 288 19.40 6.36 17.32
CA VAL A 288 19.43 5.11 18.09
C VAL A 288 20.74 4.96 18.86
N GLY A 289 20.68 4.39 20.06
CA GLY A 289 21.86 4.07 20.88
C GLY A 289 22.62 5.27 21.44
N GLY A 290 23.75 4.99 22.09
CA GLY A 290 24.50 5.98 22.87
C GLY A 290 23.63 6.62 23.94
N ASP A 291 23.67 7.95 24.04
CA ASP A 291 22.91 8.74 25.01
C ASP A 291 21.45 9.02 24.60
N PHE A 292 20.93 8.38 23.55
CA PHE A 292 19.52 8.53 23.16
C PHE A 292 18.60 7.95 24.27
N PRO A 293 17.64 8.72 24.82
CA PRO A 293 17.00 8.36 26.09
C PRO A 293 16.00 7.20 26.01
N ILE A 294 15.58 6.78 24.81
CA ILE A 294 14.55 5.76 24.61
C ILE A 294 15.12 4.36 24.86
N LYS A 295 14.72 3.75 25.98
CA LYS A 295 15.19 2.43 26.44
C LYS A 295 14.35 1.26 25.91
N TYR A 296 13.09 1.53 25.58
CA TYR A 296 12.12 0.54 25.16
C TYR A 296 11.25 1.10 24.04
N TYR A 297 10.77 0.20 23.19
CA TYR A 297 9.81 0.49 22.13
C TYR A 297 8.61 -0.44 22.26
N MET A 298 7.41 0.08 21.98
CA MET A 298 6.21 -0.74 21.80
C MET A 298 5.96 -0.90 20.30
N VAL A 299 5.84 -2.13 19.80
CA VAL A 299 5.20 -2.38 18.49
C VAL A 299 3.77 -2.82 18.74
N GLN A 300 2.84 -2.11 18.11
CA GLN A 300 1.44 -2.47 18.00
C GLN A 300 1.17 -3.00 16.58
N MET A 301 0.69 -4.23 16.49
CA MET A 301 0.23 -4.85 15.26
C MET A 301 -1.31 -4.89 15.29
N HIS A 302 -1.94 -4.38 14.24
CA HIS A 302 -3.39 -4.46 14.05
C HIS A 302 -3.72 -5.45 12.94
N TYR A 303 -4.55 -6.44 13.28
CA TYR A 303 -5.09 -7.42 12.35
C TYR A 303 -6.58 -7.18 12.10
N ASP A 304 -6.94 -7.16 10.82
CA ASP A 304 -8.32 -7.22 10.33
C ASP A 304 -8.61 -8.67 9.89
N ASN A 305 -9.57 -9.34 10.52
CA ASN A 305 -9.86 -10.76 10.30
C ASN A 305 -11.37 -11.04 10.20
N PRO A 306 -12.10 -10.40 9.27
CA PRO A 306 -13.57 -10.48 9.18
C PRO A 306 -14.08 -11.87 8.78
N ASN A 307 -13.20 -12.75 8.30
CA ASN A 307 -13.49 -14.16 8.01
C ASN A 307 -13.23 -15.09 9.20
N LEU A 308 -12.81 -14.56 10.36
CA LEU A 308 -12.52 -15.29 11.61
C LEU A 308 -11.55 -16.47 11.40
N LEU A 309 -10.52 -16.26 10.56
CA LEU A 309 -9.56 -17.28 10.18
C LEU A 309 -8.72 -17.69 11.41
N SER A 310 -8.51 -18.99 11.56
CA SER A 310 -7.77 -19.61 12.68
C SER A 310 -6.51 -20.32 12.19
N ASN A 311 -5.59 -20.63 13.10
CA ASN A 311 -4.30 -21.26 12.82
C ASN A 311 -3.44 -20.45 11.82
N ARG A 312 -3.57 -19.12 11.85
CA ARG A 312 -2.77 -18.18 11.06
C ARG A 312 -1.60 -17.73 11.92
N THR A 313 -0.38 -17.90 11.42
CA THR A 313 0.86 -17.54 12.13
C THR A 313 1.49 -16.33 11.48
N ASP A 314 1.96 -15.40 12.31
CA ASP A 314 2.59 -14.15 11.92
C ASP A 314 4.02 -14.02 12.50
N ASN A 315 4.94 -13.52 11.66
CA ASN A 315 6.30 -13.12 12.02
C ASN A 315 6.62 -11.69 11.51
N SER A 316 5.59 -10.86 11.42
CA SER A 316 5.65 -9.50 10.91
C SER A 316 6.29 -8.55 11.93
N GLY A 317 6.67 -7.37 11.47
CA GLY A 317 7.29 -6.35 12.30
C GLY A 317 7.96 -5.27 11.47
N ILE A 318 8.98 -4.62 12.04
CA ILE A 318 9.68 -3.52 11.40
C ILE A 318 11.19 -3.60 11.62
N ARG A 319 11.96 -3.18 10.61
CA ARG A 319 13.42 -3.12 10.60
C ARG A 319 13.88 -1.68 10.40
N PHE A 320 14.79 -1.18 11.24
CA PHE A 320 15.55 0.04 10.95
C PHE A 320 16.91 -0.29 10.33
N TYR A 321 17.31 0.46 9.29
CA TYR A 321 18.64 0.34 8.68
C TYR A 321 19.58 1.43 9.20
N ILE A 322 20.71 1.01 9.76
CA ILE A 322 21.62 1.90 10.48
C ILE A 322 22.68 2.47 9.54
N GLY A 323 22.73 3.81 9.48
CA GLY A 323 23.71 4.55 8.70
C GLY A 323 25.12 4.41 9.26
N LYS A 324 26.11 4.38 8.36
CA LYS A 324 27.54 4.32 8.70
C LYS A 324 27.98 5.59 9.45
N GLU A 325 27.51 6.74 8.97
CA GLU A 325 27.76 8.08 9.54
C GLU A 325 26.50 8.68 10.15
N LEU A 326 26.67 9.65 11.06
CA LEU A 326 25.59 10.51 11.53
C LEU A 326 25.14 11.48 10.43
N ARG A 327 23.85 11.79 10.39
CA ARG A 327 23.30 12.87 9.56
C ARG A 327 23.24 14.18 10.38
N GLN A 328 23.07 15.31 9.70
CA GLN A 328 23.12 16.64 10.30
C GLN A 328 22.04 16.87 11.37
N TYR A 329 20.87 16.26 11.20
CA TYR A 329 19.71 16.41 12.08
C TYR A 329 19.18 15.06 12.58
N ASP A 330 18.51 15.11 13.72
CA ASP A 330 17.73 13.99 14.25
C ASP A 330 16.34 14.01 13.60
N LEU A 331 15.86 12.85 13.15
CA LEU A 331 14.50 12.70 12.66
C LEU A 331 13.55 12.47 13.85
N GLY A 332 12.58 13.36 14.01
CA GLY A 332 11.42 13.17 14.88
C GLY A 332 10.13 13.05 14.07
N TYR A 333 9.10 12.46 14.69
CA TYR A 333 7.77 12.28 14.09
C TYR A 333 6.77 13.19 14.81
N LEU A 334 5.83 13.77 14.05
CA LEU A 334 4.82 14.69 14.58
C LEU A 334 3.43 14.27 14.11
N THR A 335 2.57 13.90 15.06
CA THR A 335 1.19 13.46 14.81
C THR A 335 0.24 14.66 14.83
N PHE A 336 -0.63 14.75 13.80
CA PHE A 336 -1.71 15.72 13.72
C PHE A 336 -3.04 15.00 13.50
N GLY A 337 -4.09 15.45 14.19
CA GLY A 337 -5.43 14.90 14.05
C GLY A 337 -6.29 15.22 15.27
N THR A 338 -7.46 14.59 15.33
CA THR A 338 -8.29 14.50 16.54
C THR A 338 -7.97 13.23 17.30
N ASP A 339 -8.24 13.23 18.61
CA ASP A 339 -8.45 11.98 19.36
C ASP A 339 -9.54 11.14 18.68
N SER A 340 -9.31 9.83 18.61
CA SER A 340 -10.20 8.84 17.99
C SER A 340 -11.30 8.34 18.94
N SER A 341 -11.31 8.78 20.20
CA SER A 341 -12.40 8.47 21.12
C SER A 341 -13.74 9.01 20.61
N ALA A 342 -14.82 8.25 20.87
CA ALA A 342 -16.18 8.65 20.51
C ALA A 342 -16.68 9.92 21.26
N ALA A 343 -15.90 10.44 22.21
CA ALA A 343 -16.14 11.72 22.86
C ALA A 343 -15.49 12.91 22.11
N ALA A 344 -14.41 12.66 21.35
CA ALA A 344 -13.72 13.66 20.54
C ALA A 344 -14.21 13.68 19.07
N LEU A 345 -14.51 12.52 18.48
CA LEU A 345 -15.00 12.40 17.12
C LEU A 345 -16.29 11.58 17.00
N ALA A 346 -17.35 12.20 16.48
CA ALA A 346 -18.59 11.53 16.11
C ALA A 346 -19.13 12.07 14.77
N ILE A 347 -19.19 11.21 13.75
CA ILE A 347 -19.74 11.55 12.43
C ILE A 347 -21.23 11.15 12.39
N PRO A 348 -22.18 12.07 12.15
CA PRO A 348 -23.60 11.72 12.12
C PRO A 348 -23.94 10.78 10.94
N PRO A 349 -24.83 9.79 11.11
CA PRO A 349 -25.18 8.87 10.04
C PRO A 349 -25.93 9.58 8.90
N LYS A 350 -25.66 9.14 7.66
CA LYS A 350 -26.27 9.64 6.41
C LYS A 350 -25.88 11.07 5.98
N VAL A 351 -24.83 11.65 6.56
CA VAL A 351 -24.22 12.87 5.98
C VAL A 351 -23.43 12.50 4.72
N GLU A 352 -23.56 13.30 3.66
CA GLU A 352 -22.81 13.11 2.41
C GLU A 352 -21.34 13.52 2.56
N ARG A 353 -21.09 14.57 3.35
CA ARG A 353 -19.76 15.04 3.73
C ARG A 353 -19.79 15.57 5.15
N PHE A 354 -18.78 15.20 5.93
CA PHE A 354 -18.47 15.79 7.23
C PHE A 354 -17.03 16.30 7.18
N ILE A 355 -16.72 17.39 7.88
CA ILE A 355 -15.38 17.97 7.94
C ILE A 355 -14.94 17.93 9.40
N VAL A 356 -13.72 17.44 9.62
CA VAL A 356 -13.09 17.34 10.94
C VAL A 356 -11.84 18.19 10.88
N ASP A 357 -11.91 19.40 11.43
CA ASP A 357 -10.74 20.27 11.53
C ASP A 357 -9.97 19.94 12.81
N SER A 358 -8.64 20.04 12.76
CA SER A 358 -7.75 19.76 13.90
C SER A 358 -6.60 20.76 13.89
N TYR A 359 -6.26 21.32 15.05
CA TYR A 359 -5.45 22.53 15.15
C TYR A 359 -4.30 22.35 16.14
N CYS A 360 -3.06 22.50 15.67
CA CYS A 360 -1.92 22.78 16.55
C CYS A 360 -1.86 24.29 16.79
N SER A 361 -1.94 24.72 18.07
CA SER A 361 -1.95 26.14 18.41
C SER A 361 -0.56 26.76 18.33
N ALA A 362 -0.47 28.05 18.02
CA ALA A 362 0.80 28.78 18.04
C ALA A 362 1.51 28.72 19.41
N THR A 363 0.75 28.59 20.51
CA THR A 363 1.30 28.36 21.84
C THR A 363 1.98 26.98 21.92
N ALA A 364 1.34 25.92 21.42
CA ALA A 364 1.93 24.58 21.40
C ALA A 364 3.20 24.51 20.53
N THR A 365 3.20 25.16 19.36
CA THR A 365 4.41 25.23 18.52
C THR A 365 5.52 26.04 19.19
N THR A 366 5.18 27.13 19.89
CA THR A 366 6.17 27.98 20.59
C THR A 366 6.84 27.24 21.75
N VAL A 367 6.08 26.44 22.52
CA VAL A 367 6.58 25.72 23.71
C VAL A 367 7.29 24.41 23.35
N ASN A 368 6.84 23.69 22.32
CA ASN A 368 7.32 22.33 22.02
C ASN A 368 8.21 22.24 20.76
N MET A 369 8.30 23.29 19.93
CA MET A 369 9.13 23.34 18.72
C MET A 369 9.96 24.63 18.66
N SER A 370 10.52 25.04 19.80
CA SER A 370 11.52 26.11 19.88
C SER A 370 12.86 25.58 19.34
N PHE A 371 13.27 26.06 18.16
CA PHE A 371 14.58 25.79 17.55
C PHE A 371 15.64 26.79 18.02
#